data_AF-A0A2K3DP92-F1
#
_entry.id   AF-A0A2K3DP92-F1
#
_cell.length_a   1.000
_cell.length_b   1.000
_cell.length_c   1.000
_cell.angle_alpha   90.00
_cell.angle_beta   90.00
_cell.angle_gamma   90.00
#
_symmetry.space_group_name_H-M   'P 1'
#
loop_
_entity.id
_entity.type
_entity.pdbx_description
1 polymer ?
#
loop_
_entity_poly.entity_id
_entity_poly.type
_entity_poly.pdbx_seq_one_letter_code
_entity_poly.pdbx_strand_id
1 'polypeptide(L)'
;MSSASGASAGLVAPGAGPITSKADDGERSRYCAQLHVLRAVGASVPNADLGDAVCIVHQANLRPPRYPEGEVVLGAKSGALSADVGPVNAKFDELSGNVGAVKAKLDELSVMMVGIKAGQNNVVHRNMNGNSRMAEHNLQPLKAEEGEHVGEYPTQPNLFPAMLGALFSLNNPQLDKLEEFYNCKFKGTSMAARQSAFTAFIGALSARP
;
A
#
# COMPACT_ATOMS: atom_id res chain seq x y z
N MET A 1 -73.74 -11.70 48.37
CA MET A 1 -72.32 -11.54 47.96
C MET A 1 -71.76 -12.93 47.77
N SER A 2 -71.71 -13.37 46.51
CA SER A 2 -71.24 -14.71 46.13
C SER A 2 -69.71 -14.70 46.13
N SER A 3 -69.12 -15.58 46.93
CA SER A 3 -67.67 -15.81 47.01
C SER A 3 -67.14 -16.26 45.66
N ALA A 4 -66.26 -15.47 45.06
CA ALA A 4 -65.52 -15.83 43.86
C ALA A 4 -64.68 -17.08 44.16
N SER A 5 -64.97 -18.20 43.49
CA SER A 5 -64.11 -19.38 43.50
C SER A 5 -62.79 -18.99 42.83
N GLY A 6 -61.71 -18.98 43.62
CA GLY A 6 -60.37 -18.72 43.12
C GLY A 6 -60.00 -19.75 42.05
N ALA A 7 -59.95 -19.30 40.80
CA ALA A 7 -59.32 -20.07 39.73
C ALA A 7 -57.81 -20.12 40.03
N SER A 8 -57.32 -21.22 40.59
CA SER A 8 -55.89 -21.51 40.51
C SER A 8 -55.58 -21.81 39.05
N ALA A 9 -55.04 -20.84 38.32
CA ALA A 9 -54.38 -21.13 37.06
C ALA A 9 -53.29 -22.16 37.39
N GLY A 10 -53.44 -23.40 36.93
CA GLY A 10 -52.53 -24.51 37.20
C GLY A 10 -51.15 -24.25 36.58
N LEU A 11 -50.39 -23.34 37.19
CA LEU A 11 -49.03 -23.04 36.83
C LEU A 11 -48.16 -24.18 37.32
N VAL A 12 -47.55 -24.89 36.38
CA VAL A 12 -46.57 -25.92 36.71
C VAL A 12 -45.24 -25.22 36.95
N ALA A 13 -44.70 -25.32 38.17
CA ALA A 13 -43.39 -24.79 38.48
C ALA A 13 -42.32 -25.51 37.62
N PRO A 14 -41.40 -24.78 36.98
CA PRO A 14 -40.26 -25.39 36.32
C PRO A 14 -39.39 -26.11 37.36
N GLY A 15 -38.72 -27.19 36.94
CA GLY A 15 -38.02 -28.10 37.86
C GLY A 15 -36.99 -27.39 38.74
N ALA A 16 -36.98 -27.70 40.04
CA ALA A 16 -35.96 -27.22 40.97
C ALA A 16 -34.57 -27.75 40.55
N GLY A 17 -33.58 -26.87 40.44
CA GLY A 17 -32.25 -27.23 39.94
C GLY A 17 -31.54 -26.08 39.23
N PRO A 18 -30.26 -26.29 38.83
CA PRO A 18 -29.49 -25.28 38.10
C PRO A 18 -30.10 -25.00 36.73
N ILE A 19 -30.04 -23.74 36.29
CA ILE A 19 -30.43 -23.36 34.93
C ILE A 19 -29.49 -24.04 33.94
N THR A 20 -30.04 -24.89 33.06
CA THR A 20 -29.27 -25.70 32.12
C THR A 20 -29.23 -25.14 30.70
N SER A 21 -30.08 -24.16 30.39
CA SER A 21 -30.13 -23.52 29.06
C SER A 21 -30.81 -22.14 29.11
N LYS A 22 -30.72 -21.38 28.02
CA LYS A 22 -31.47 -20.12 27.85
C LYS A 22 -32.99 -20.32 27.74
N ALA A 23 -33.43 -21.50 27.30
CA ALA A 23 -34.85 -21.84 27.30
C ALA A 23 -35.38 -22.01 28.74
N ASP A 24 -34.64 -22.73 29.59
CA ASP A 24 -34.92 -22.94 31.02
C ASP A 24 -34.96 -21.61 31.80
N ASP A 25 -34.00 -20.71 31.53
CA ASP A 25 -33.98 -19.33 32.06
C ASP A 25 -35.25 -18.53 31.67
N GLY A 26 -35.66 -18.65 30.41
CA GLY A 26 -36.87 -18.02 29.88
C GLY A 26 -38.15 -18.58 30.49
N GLU A 27 -38.23 -19.89 30.73
CA GLU A 27 -39.40 -20.53 31.37
C GLU A 27 -39.55 -20.11 32.83
N ARG A 28 -38.45 -20.08 33.60
CA ARG A 28 -38.45 -19.60 34.99
C ARG A 28 -38.83 -18.13 35.10
N SER A 29 -38.30 -17.29 34.21
CA SER A 29 -38.65 -15.87 34.16
C SER A 29 -40.13 -15.64 33.84
N ARG A 30 -40.68 -16.42 32.90
CA ARG A 30 -42.13 -16.38 32.58
C ARG A 30 -42.99 -16.83 33.74
N TYR A 31 -42.62 -17.90 34.44
CA TYR A 31 -43.34 -18.38 35.62
C TYR A 31 -43.40 -17.31 36.72
N CYS A 32 -42.26 -16.67 37.05
CA CYS A 32 -42.23 -15.57 38.03
C CYS A 32 -43.08 -14.36 37.59
N ALA A 33 -43.01 -13.99 36.30
CA ALA A 33 -43.83 -12.91 35.77
C ALA A 33 -45.33 -13.22 35.84
N GLN A 34 -45.74 -14.46 35.55
CA GLN A 34 -47.12 -14.91 35.63
C GLN A 34 -47.65 -14.88 37.08
N LEU A 35 -46.84 -15.28 38.07
CA LEU A 35 -47.19 -15.16 39.49
C LEU A 35 -47.40 -13.70 39.91
N HIS A 36 -46.54 -12.79 39.45
CA HIS A 36 -46.69 -11.36 39.72
C HIS A 36 -47.98 -10.80 39.08
N VAL A 37 -48.29 -11.19 37.85
CA VAL A 37 -49.52 -10.77 37.15
C VAL A 37 -50.76 -11.30 37.87
N LEU A 38 -50.78 -12.58 38.27
CA LEU A 38 -51.90 -13.18 39.02
C LEU A 38 -52.18 -12.44 40.33
N ARG A 39 -51.12 -12.08 41.06
CA ARG A 39 -51.25 -11.28 42.29
C ARG A 39 -51.77 -9.87 42.00
N ALA A 40 -51.32 -9.24 40.90
CA ALA A 40 -51.75 -7.90 40.52
C ALA A 40 -53.23 -7.83 40.11
N VAL A 41 -53.77 -8.89 39.52
CA VAL A 41 -55.21 -8.99 39.17
C VAL A 41 -56.09 -9.51 40.31
N GLY A 42 -55.56 -9.59 41.54
CA GLY A 42 -56.30 -9.95 42.74
C GLY A 42 -56.57 -11.46 42.90
N ALA A 43 -55.93 -12.32 42.12
CA ALA A 43 -56.02 -13.76 42.30
C ALA A 43 -55.20 -14.20 43.53
N SER A 44 -55.76 -15.13 44.31
CA SER A 44 -55.03 -15.75 45.42
C SER A 44 -53.94 -16.66 44.87
N VAL A 45 -52.67 -16.28 45.05
CA VAL A 45 -51.52 -17.13 44.74
C VAL A 45 -51.22 -18.02 45.96
N PRO A 46 -51.28 -19.36 45.84
CA PRO A 46 -50.92 -20.28 46.91
C PRO A 46 -49.50 -20.04 47.46
N ASN A 47 -49.32 -20.22 48.77
CA ASN A 47 -48.01 -20.10 49.41
C ASN A 47 -46.98 -21.12 48.89
N ALA A 48 -47.43 -22.26 48.37
CA ALA A 48 -46.57 -23.27 47.75
C ALA A 48 -45.87 -22.70 46.49
N ASP A 49 -46.63 -22.06 45.59
CA ASP A 49 -46.11 -21.46 44.36
C ASP A 49 -45.13 -20.30 44.63
N LEU A 50 -45.39 -19.52 45.68
CA LEU A 50 -44.48 -18.48 46.17
C LEU A 50 -43.19 -19.09 46.74
N GLY A 51 -43.29 -20.20 47.47
CA GLY A 51 -42.15 -20.96 47.99
C GLY A 51 -41.26 -21.49 46.87
N ASP A 52 -41.87 -22.06 45.82
CA ASP A 52 -41.16 -22.59 44.65
C ASP A 52 -40.42 -21.47 43.89
N ALA A 53 -41.06 -20.30 43.70
CA ALA A 53 -40.42 -19.14 43.08
C ALA A 53 -39.20 -18.64 43.87
N VAL A 54 -39.29 -18.59 45.21
CA VAL A 54 -38.17 -18.20 46.07
C VAL A 54 -37.04 -19.23 46.01
N CYS A 55 -37.36 -20.53 46.00
CA CYS A 55 -36.38 -21.60 45.84
C CYS A 55 -35.64 -21.52 44.50
N ILE A 56 -36.35 -21.23 43.41
CA ILE A 56 -35.78 -21.05 42.07
C ILE A 56 -34.80 -19.87 42.05
N VAL A 57 -35.19 -18.70 42.58
CA VAL A 57 -34.34 -17.50 42.62
C VAL A 57 -33.13 -17.70 43.54
N HIS A 58 -33.33 -18.30 44.71
CA HIS A 58 -32.25 -18.51 45.68
C HIS A 58 -31.20 -19.51 45.16
N GLN A 59 -31.63 -20.63 44.57
CA GLN A 59 -30.69 -21.60 43.98
C GLN A 59 -29.99 -21.07 42.74
N ALA A 60 -30.63 -20.20 41.94
CA ALA A 60 -29.97 -19.51 40.84
C ALA A 60 -28.86 -18.55 41.34
N ASN A 61 -29.08 -17.88 42.48
CA ASN A 61 -28.12 -16.95 43.07
C ASN A 61 -26.99 -17.62 43.88
N LEU A 62 -27.14 -18.89 44.27
CA LEU A 62 -26.14 -19.64 45.05
C LEU A 62 -24.97 -20.19 44.22
N ARG A 63 -24.90 -19.91 42.91
CA ARG A 63 -23.79 -20.35 42.05
C ARG A 63 -23.17 -19.14 41.33
N PRO A 64 -21.84 -18.93 41.43
CA PRO A 64 -21.18 -18.00 40.51
C PRO A 64 -21.38 -18.48 39.06
N PRO A 65 -21.49 -17.58 38.08
CA PRO A 65 -21.81 -17.94 36.71
C PRO A 65 -20.73 -18.89 36.17
N ARG A 66 -21.08 -20.17 35.99
CA ARG A 66 -20.28 -21.07 35.17
C ARG A 66 -20.57 -20.76 33.71
N TYR A 67 -19.81 -19.84 33.13
CA TYR A 67 -19.57 -19.80 31.68
C TYR A 67 -18.09 -20.04 31.36
N PRO A 68 -17.48 -21.18 31.77
CA PRO A 68 -16.09 -21.47 31.39
C PRO A 68 -15.96 -21.76 29.88
N GLU A 69 -17.02 -22.20 29.19
CA GLU A 69 -16.91 -22.55 27.77
C GLU A 69 -16.94 -21.34 26.84
N GLY A 70 -17.76 -20.31 27.14
CA GLY A 70 -17.87 -19.12 26.29
C GLY A 70 -16.63 -18.24 26.31
N GLU A 71 -16.05 -18.03 27.49
CA GLU A 71 -14.86 -17.18 27.69
C GLU A 71 -13.59 -17.86 27.13
N VAL A 72 -13.46 -19.19 27.31
CA VAL A 72 -12.37 -19.98 26.72
C VAL A 72 -12.46 -20.04 25.19
N VAL A 73 -13.66 -20.18 24.62
CA VAL A 73 -13.86 -20.17 23.16
C VAL A 73 -13.57 -18.78 22.57
N LEU A 74 -13.95 -17.70 23.24
CA LEU A 74 -13.61 -16.34 22.81
C LEU A 74 -12.10 -16.08 22.91
N GLY A 75 -11.45 -16.51 23.98
CA GLY A 75 -9.99 -16.44 24.13
C GLY A 75 -9.26 -17.23 23.04
N ALA A 76 -9.70 -18.44 22.73
CA ALA A 76 -9.13 -19.27 21.66
C ALA A 76 -9.31 -18.64 20.26
N LYS A 77 -10.51 -18.10 19.97
CA LYS A 77 -10.78 -17.38 18.72
C LYS A 77 -9.96 -16.09 18.59
N SER A 78 -9.80 -15.34 19.69
CA SER A 78 -8.97 -14.14 19.73
C SER A 78 -7.49 -14.46 19.53
N GLY A 79 -7.00 -15.56 20.11
CA GLY A 79 -5.63 -16.05 19.91
C GLY A 79 -5.37 -16.47 18.46
N ALA A 80 -6.30 -17.21 17.86
CA ALA A 80 -6.23 -17.60 16.44
C ALA A 80 -6.22 -16.37 15.51
N LEU A 81 -7.10 -15.40 15.75
CA LEU A 81 -7.13 -14.16 14.96
C LEU A 81 -5.84 -13.35 15.11
N SER A 82 -5.29 -13.27 16.32
CA SER A 82 -4.00 -12.58 16.55
C SER A 82 -2.85 -13.30 15.84
N ALA A 83 -2.88 -14.63 15.80
CA ALA A 83 -1.91 -15.43 15.06
C ALA A 83 -2.04 -15.25 13.54
N ASP A 84 -3.24 -15.02 13.02
CA ASP A 84 -3.48 -14.77 11.58
C ASP A 84 -3.05 -13.36 11.15
N VAL A 85 -3.14 -12.37 12.04
CA VAL A 85 -2.74 -10.98 11.75
C VAL A 85 -1.22 -10.85 11.53
N GLY A 86 -0.40 -11.63 12.24
CA GLY A 86 1.06 -11.61 12.08
C GLY A 86 1.52 -11.89 10.63
N PRO A 87 1.13 -13.04 10.04
CA PRO A 87 1.40 -13.37 8.64
C PRO A 87 0.81 -12.36 7.65
N VAL A 88 -0.35 -11.77 7.94
CA VAL A 88 -0.96 -10.74 7.08
C VAL A 88 -0.10 -9.48 7.08
N ASN A 89 0.36 -9.01 8.24
CA ASN A 89 1.24 -7.85 8.34
C ASN A 89 2.57 -8.10 7.61
N ALA A 90 3.16 -9.29 7.77
CA ALA A 90 4.38 -9.65 7.05
C ALA A 90 4.20 -9.60 5.51
N LYS A 91 3.07 -10.11 4.99
CA LYS A 91 2.73 -10.00 3.56
C LYS A 91 2.48 -8.56 3.11
N PHE A 92 1.90 -7.74 3.98
CA PHE A 92 1.69 -6.33 3.70
C PHE A 92 3.01 -5.56 3.59
N ASP A 93 3.95 -5.84 4.48
CA ASP A 93 5.30 -5.26 4.45
C ASP A 93 6.06 -5.68 3.19
N GLU A 94 5.99 -6.99 2.84
CA GLU A 94 6.57 -7.51 1.60
C GLU A 94 5.98 -6.83 0.36
N LEU A 95 4.66 -6.72 0.29
CA LEU A 95 3.98 -6.04 -0.82
C LEU A 95 4.39 -4.57 -0.92
N SER A 96 4.49 -3.88 0.21
CA SER A 96 4.93 -2.48 0.26
C SER A 96 6.37 -2.34 -0.27
N GLY A 97 7.27 -3.27 0.09
CA GLY A 97 8.62 -3.35 -0.46
C GLY A 97 8.62 -3.59 -1.98
N ASN A 98 7.81 -4.54 -2.45
CA ASN A 98 7.69 -4.86 -3.87
C ASN A 98 7.15 -3.67 -4.69
N VAL A 99 6.15 -2.94 -4.18
CA VAL A 99 5.63 -1.72 -4.83
C VAL A 99 6.73 -0.65 -4.91
N GLY A 100 7.52 -0.48 -3.86
CA GLY A 100 8.69 0.41 -3.87
C GLY A 100 9.70 0.03 -4.96
N ALA A 101 10.02 -1.26 -5.09
CA ALA A 101 10.94 -1.76 -6.11
C ALA A 101 10.40 -1.58 -7.54
N VAL A 102 9.10 -1.80 -7.76
CA VAL A 102 8.44 -1.57 -9.06
C VAL A 102 8.50 -0.09 -9.43
N LYS A 103 8.23 0.80 -8.48
CA LYS A 103 8.31 2.25 -8.70
C LYS A 103 9.72 2.66 -9.14
N ALA A 104 10.76 2.19 -8.44
CA ALA A 104 12.15 2.48 -8.80
C ALA A 104 12.47 2.03 -10.24
N LYS A 105 12.05 0.83 -10.63
CA LYS A 105 12.23 0.33 -12.02
C LYS A 105 11.46 1.15 -13.05
N LEU A 106 10.27 1.65 -12.71
CA LEU A 106 9.48 2.51 -13.59
C LEU A 106 10.16 3.88 -13.79
N ASP A 107 10.76 4.43 -12.74
CA ASP A 107 11.53 5.67 -12.81
C ASP A 107 12.77 5.48 -13.69
N GLU A 108 13.52 4.38 -13.51
CA GLU A 108 14.66 4.01 -14.38
C GLU A 108 14.26 3.85 -15.86
N LEU A 109 13.15 3.15 -16.13
CA LEU A 109 12.65 2.97 -17.49
C LEU A 109 12.23 4.31 -18.13
N SER A 110 11.62 5.19 -17.34
CA SER A 110 11.22 6.52 -17.81
C SER A 110 12.43 7.34 -18.26
N VAL A 111 13.50 7.34 -17.48
CA VAL A 111 14.78 7.99 -17.83
C VAL A 111 15.37 7.38 -19.10
N MET A 112 15.42 6.06 -19.21
CA MET A 112 15.92 5.37 -20.40
C MET A 112 15.13 5.74 -21.67
N MET A 113 13.80 5.83 -21.56
CA MET A 113 12.96 6.25 -22.69
C MET A 113 13.23 7.68 -23.15
N VAL A 114 13.55 8.60 -22.23
CA VAL A 114 13.98 9.96 -22.58
C VAL A 114 15.29 9.93 -23.35
N GLY A 115 16.26 9.12 -22.90
CA GLY A 115 17.54 8.92 -23.57
C GLY A 115 17.40 8.36 -24.99
N ILE A 116 16.57 7.33 -25.17
CA ILE A 116 16.29 6.75 -26.50
C ILE A 116 15.68 7.79 -27.45
N LYS A 117 14.70 8.57 -26.95
CA LYS A 117 14.09 9.66 -27.75
C LYS A 117 15.12 10.74 -28.08
N ALA A 118 16.01 11.08 -27.15
CA ALA A 118 17.11 12.01 -27.41
C ALA A 118 18.01 11.49 -28.54
N GLY A 119 18.42 10.21 -28.48
CA GLY A 119 19.24 9.57 -29.51
C GLY A 119 18.58 9.55 -30.88
N GLN A 120 17.27 9.25 -30.94
CA GLN A 120 16.50 9.31 -32.19
C GLN A 120 16.45 10.74 -32.77
N ASN A 121 16.21 11.74 -31.93
CA ASN A 121 16.21 13.15 -32.36
C ASN A 121 17.61 13.60 -32.84
N ASN A 122 18.66 13.10 -32.20
CA ASN A 122 20.05 13.44 -32.52
C ASN A 122 20.49 12.93 -33.91
N VAL A 123 19.81 11.94 -34.50
CA VAL A 123 20.16 11.41 -35.84
C VAL A 123 20.16 12.53 -36.89
N VAL A 124 19.12 13.39 -36.89
CA VAL A 124 19.02 14.49 -37.85
C VAL A 124 20.13 15.51 -37.62
N HIS A 125 20.44 15.83 -36.36
CA HIS A 125 21.49 16.79 -36.01
C HIS A 125 22.88 16.26 -36.41
N ARG A 126 23.16 14.98 -36.14
CA ARG A 126 24.39 14.30 -36.58
C ARG A 126 24.55 14.34 -38.10
N ASN A 127 23.47 14.04 -38.83
CA ASN A 127 23.48 14.12 -40.30
C ASN A 127 23.75 15.55 -40.78
N MET A 128 23.09 16.56 -40.18
CA MET A 128 23.33 17.97 -40.51
C MET A 128 24.78 18.39 -40.23
N ASN A 129 25.36 17.92 -39.12
CA ASN A 129 26.76 18.20 -38.78
C ASN A 129 27.74 17.55 -39.78
N GLY A 130 27.38 16.40 -40.35
CA GLY A 130 28.19 15.70 -41.36
C GLY A 130 28.03 16.20 -42.80
N ASN A 131 27.03 17.05 -43.09
CA ASN A 131 26.68 17.46 -44.45
C ASN A 131 27.64 18.47 -45.10
N SER A 132 28.54 19.09 -44.34
CA SER A 132 29.46 20.10 -44.84
C SER A 132 30.86 19.92 -44.28
N ARG A 133 31.86 20.37 -45.04
CA ARG A 133 33.26 20.43 -44.62
C ARG A 133 33.77 21.86 -44.51
N MET A 134 32.90 22.85 -44.71
CA MET A 134 33.25 24.27 -44.62
C MET A 134 33.36 24.69 -43.16
N ALA A 135 34.41 25.43 -42.81
CA ALA A 135 34.64 25.90 -41.44
C ALA A 135 33.48 26.74 -40.89
N GLU A 136 32.80 27.48 -41.77
CA GLU A 136 31.64 28.34 -41.48
C GLU A 136 30.34 27.55 -41.19
N HIS A 137 30.35 26.23 -41.36
CA HIS A 137 29.15 25.41 -41.22
C HIS A 137 28.63 25.43 -39.79
N ASN A 138 27.36 25.82 -39.63
CA ASN A 138 26.69 25.88 -38.34
C ASN A 138 26.41 24.47 -37.82
N LEU A 139 26.99 24.14 -36.67
CA LEU A 139 26.77 22.87 -36.00
C LEU A 139 25.45 22.89 -35.23
N GLN A 140 24.75 21.77 -35.27
CA GLN A 140 23.55 21.50 -34.51
C GLN A 140 23.93 20.81 -33.19
N PRO A 141 23.60 21.38 -32.03
CA PRO A 141 23.87 20.76 -30.73
C PRO A 141 23.05 19.48 -30.57
N LEU A 142 23.59 18.49 -29.86
CA LEU A 142 22.85 17.26 -29.56
C LEU A 142 22.12 17.38 -28.23
N LYS A 143 21.05 16.61 -28.05
CA LYS A 143 20.49 16.34 -26.72
C LYS A 143 21.37 15.32 -26.00
N ALA A 144 21.53 15.44 -24.68
CA ALA A 144 22.18 14.36 -23.93
C ALA A 144 21.33 13.09 -23.94
N GLU A 145 21.97 11.94 -24.15
CA GLU A 145 21.29 10.64 -24.23
C GLU A 145 21.32 9.90 -22.89
N GLU A 146 22.20 10.33 -21.99
CA GLU A 146 22.42 9.73 -20.68
C GLU A 146 22.79 10.81 -19.65
N GLY A 147 22.79 10.44 -18.36
CA GLY A 147 23.22 11.31 -17.26
C GLY A 147 22.16 12.31 -16.78
N GLU A 148 22.61 13.30 -16.01
CA GLU A 148 21.73 14.30 -15.36
C GLU A 148 20.96 15.16 -16.38
N HIS A 149 21.53 15.40 -17.56
CA HIS A 149 20.97 16.27 -18.60
C HIS A 149 20.18 15.54 -19.68
N VAL A 150 19.79 14.28 -19.45
CA VAL A 150 19.14 13.44 -20.46
C VAL A 150 17.91 14.12 -21.10
N GLY A 151 17.91 14.22 -22.43
CA GLY A 151 16.86 14.88 -23.20
C GLY A 151 17.02 16.40 -23.39
N GLU A 152 18.02 17.01 -22.76
CA GLU A 152 18.28 18.46 -22.81
C GLU A 152 19.36 18.85 -23.82
N TYR A 153 19.26 20.06 -24.37
CA TYR A 153 20.32 20.67 -25.17
C TYR A 153 21.30 21.46 -24.26
N PRO A 154 22.57 21.61 -24.66
CA PRO A 154 23.50 22.48 -23.96
C PRO A 154 23.05 23.94 -24.07
N THR A 155 22.54 24.50 -22.97
CA THR A 155 22.05 25.90 -22.90
C THR A 155 23.12 26.89 -22.43
N GLN A 156 24.21 26.39 -21.84
CA GLN A 156 25.31 27.23 -21.38
C GLN A 156 25.99 27.91 -22.58
N PRO A 157 26.20 29.25 -22.52
CA PRO A 157 26.89 29.96 -23.58
C PRO A 157 28.27 29.35 -23.87
N ASN A 158 28.56 29.13 -25.15
CA ASN A 158 29.83 28.58 -25.63
C ASN A 158 30.20 27.18 -25.11
N LEU A 159 29.26 26.43 -24.52
CA LEU A 159 29.50 25.03 -24.18
C LEU A 159 29.62 24.19 -25.46
N PHE A 160 28.65 24.34 -26.37
CA PHE A 160 28.70 23.69 -27.68
C PHE A 160 29.32 24.62 -28.74
N PRO A 161 30.27 24.13 -29.56
CA PRO A 161 30.86 24.92 -30.65
C PRO A 161 29.81 25.27 -31.71
N ALA A 162 29.65 26.57 -32.02
CA ALA A 162 28.65 27.01 -32.98
C ALA A 162 28.96 26.61 -34.44
N MET A 163 30.26 26.52 -34.78
CA MET A 163 30.73 26.31 -36.15
C MET A 163 31.75 25.18 -36.25
N LEU A 164 31.82 24.53 -37.41
CA LEU A 164 32.73 23.40 -37.67
C LEU A 164 34.20 23.76 -37.44
N GLY A 165 34.62 24.97 -37.84
CA GLY A 165 36.00 25.43 -37.65
C GLY A 165 36.43 25.51 -36.18
N ALA A 166 35.49 25.73 -35.27
CA ALA A 166 35.77 25.87 -33.84
C ALA A 166 36.12 24.53 -33.15
N LEU A 167 35.82 23.38 -33.79
CA LEU A 167 36.11 22.06 -33.23
C LEU A 167 37.61 21.84 -33.00
N PHE A 168 38.45 22.35 -33.89
CA PHE A 168 39.91 22.23 -33.81
C PHE A 168 40.55 23.17 -32.78
N SER A 169 39.77 24.13 -32.27
CA SER A 169 40.21 25.06 -31.22
C SER A 169 39.75 24.65 -29.82
N LEU A 170 38.98 23.57 -29.68
CA LEU A 170 38.55 23.07 -28.38
C LEU A 170 39.75 22.67 -27.53
N ASN A 171 39.77 23.07 -26.27
CA ASN A 171 40.78 22.67 -25.29
C ASN A 171 40.24 21.61 -24.31
N ASN A 172 41.13 21.05 -23.48
CA ASN A 172 40.76 20.01 -22.52
C ASN A 172 39.62 20.45 -21.57
N PRO A 173 39.66 21.62 -20.91
CA PRO A 173 38.56 22.08 -20.07
C PRO A 173 37.20 22.16 -20.77
N GLN A 174 37.17 22.61 -22.03
CA GLN A 174 35.93 22.65 -22.81
C GLN A 174 35.41 21.26 -23.15
N LEU A 175 36.31 20.34 -23.52
CA LEU A 175 35.94 18.94 -23.74
C LEU A 175 35.46 18.29 -22.45
N ASP A 176 36.10 18.53 -21.31
CA ASP A 176 35.71 17.97 -20.02
C ASP A 176 34.29 18.42 -19.64
N LYS A 177 33.92 19.69 -19.88
CA LYS A 177 32.55 20.18 -19.69
C LYS A 177 31.54 19.53 -20.63
N LEU A 178 31.95 19.28 -21.89
CA LEU A 178 31.11 18.55 -22.84
C LEU A 178 30.94 17.08 -22.42
N GLU A 179 31.98 16.44 -21.88
CA GLU A 179 31.90 15.07 -21.36
C GLU A 179 30.96 14.97 -20.16
N GLU A 180 31.03 15.95 -19.26
CA GLU A 180 30.13 16.08 -18.11
C GLU A 180 28.68 16.26 -18.57
N PHE A 181 28.43 17.21 -19.48
CA PHE A 181 27.09 17.48 -19.99
C PHE A 181 26.47 16.26 -20.71
N TYR A 182 27.24 15.62 -21.60
CA TYR A 182 26.76 14.47 -22.39
C TYR A 182 26.90 13.12 -21.67
N ASN A 183 27.45 13.11 -20.46
CA ASN A 183 27.81 11.90 -19.72
C ASN A 183 28.61 10.89 -20.57
N CYS A 184 29.52 11.38 -21.41
CA CYS A 184 30.24 10.57 -22.40
C CYS A 184 31.72 10.94 -22.44
N LYS A 185 32.62 9.96 -22.38
CA LYS A 185 34.07 10.21 -22.41
C LYS A 185 34.63 10.31 -23.82
N PHE A 186 35.25 11.44 -24.16
CA PHE A 186 35.98 11.67 -25.42
C PHE A 186 37.44 11.22 -25.24
N LYS A 187 37.65 9.90 -25.30
CA LYS A 187 38.94 9.25 -25.04
C LYS A 187 39.99 9.61 -26.10
N GLY A 188 41.24 9.79 -25.66
CA GLY A 188 42.39 9.99 -26.54
C GLY A 188 43.64 10.37 -25.75
N THR A 189 44.82 9.95 -26.22
CA THR A 189 46.12 10.27 -25.59
C THR A 189 46.65 11.66 -25.99
N SER A 190 46.00 12.32 -26.94
CA SER A 190 46.36 13.66 -27.41
C SER A 190 45.12 14.55 -27.53
N MET A 191 45.32 15.87 -27.53
CA MET A 191 44.24 16.86 -27.74
C MET A 191 43.49 16.58 -29.04
N ALA A 192 44.22 16.32 -30.14
CA ALA A 192 43.63 16.02 -31.44
C ALA A 192 42.78 14.74 -31.43
N ALA A 193 43.19 13.71 -30.68
CA ALA A 193 42.41 12.49 -30.52
C ALA A 193 41.08 12.76 -29.78
N ARG A 194 41.12 13.54 -28.70
CA ARG A 194 39.90 13.93 -27.97
C ARG A 194 38.97 14.80 -28.81
N GLN A 195 39.51 15.79 -29.53
CA GLN A 195 38.75 16.61 -30.49
C GLN A 195 38.10 15.74 -31.57
N SER A 196 38.83 14.76 -32.10
CA SER A 196 38.31 13.81 -33.09
C SER A 196 37.20 12.94 -32.51
N ALA A 197 37.34 12.47 -31.27
CA ALA A 197 36.31 11.70 -30.58
C ALA A 197 35.02 12.51 -30.40
N PHE A 198 35.12 13.78 -29.98
CA PHE A 198 33.96 14.68 -29.91
C PHE A 198 33.36 14.94 -31.29
N THR A 199 34.20 15.22 -32.29
CA THR A 199 33.76 15.47 -33.67
C THR A 199 33.01 14.27 -34.26
N ALA A 200 33.46 13.05 -33.96
CA ALA A 200 32.77 11.82 -34.33
C ALA A 200 31.44 11.66 -33.59
N PHE A 201 31.42 11.92 -32.28
CA PHE A 201 30.21 11.87 -31.46
C PHE A 201 29.08 12.76 -32.00
N ILE A 202 29.41 13.98 -32.44
CA ILE A 202 28.44 14.92 -33.00
C ILE A 202 28.11 14.68 -34.48
N GLY A 203 28.72 13.68 -35.13
CA GLY A 203 28.50 13.35 -36.54
C GLY A 203 29.22 14.25 -37.55
N ALA A 204 30.11 15.14 -37.11
CA ALA A 204 30.86 16.05 -37.98
C ALA A 204 32.06 15.37 -38.70
N LEU A 205 32.41 14.15 -38.28
CA LEU A 205 33.26 13.25 -39.04
C LEU A 205 32.38 12.22 -39.76
N SER A 206 32.08 12.42 -41.05
CA SER A 206 31.74 11.24 -41.87
C SER A 206 33.00 10.38 -41.95
N ALA A 207 32.85 9.07 -41.74
CA ALA A 207 33.76 8.09 -42.32
C ALA A 207 34.02 8.54 -43.76
N ARG A 208 35.28 8.84 -44.08
CA ARG A 208 35.72 8.99 -45.47
C ARG A 208 36.16 7.59 -45.95
N PRO A 209 36.00 7.33 -47.25
CA PRO A 209 35.87 5.98 -47.84
C PRO A 209 36.96 4.99 -47.44
#